data_AF-A0A3D0MAB3-F1
#
_entry.id   AF-A0A3D0MAB3-F1
#
_cell.length_a   1.000
_cell.length_b   1.000
_cell.length_c   1.000
_cell.angle_alpha   90.00
_cell.angle_beta   90.00
_cell.angle_gamma   90.00
#
_symmetry.space_group_name_H-M   'P 1'
#
loop_
_entity.id
_entity.type
_entity.pdbx_description
1 polymer ?
#
loop_
_entity_poly.entity_id
_entity_poly.type
_entity_poly.pdbx_seq_one_letter_code
_entity_poly.pdbx_strand_id
1 'polypeptide(L)'
;MPDGRLAICPATSPENHFVFENKAVSTAPYTAMVDQIALDTFETTIRITELFDEESGLRERAEKAAARMEPLKIGEDGRLLEWDKEYPETEPHHRHCSHLYGLYPAQLIRDPALLESCRQSLLARGDDGTGWSLAWKICLWASIKDGDHAFSLIRKQLHFVTDPNAAYPSPGGTYASLLCAHPPFQIDGNFGFTAGLAAMLLQ
;
A
#
# COMPACT_ATOMS: atom_id res chain seq x y z
N MET A 1 -13.01 -12.51 15.08
CA MET A 1 -13.33 -13.70 14.26
C MET A 1 -13.73 -14.86 15.17
N PRO A 2 -14.54 -15.84 14.71
CA PRO A 2 -15.04 -16.94 15.54
C PRO A 2 -13.93 -17.81 16.19
N ASP A 3 -12.73 -17.79 15.61
CA ASP A 3 -11.51 -18.46 16.08
C ASP A 3 -10.70 -17.64 17.11
N GLY A 4 -11.19 -16.46 17.52
CA GLY A 4 -10.54 -15.59 18.48
C GLY A 4 -9.56 -14.57 17.88
N ARG A 5 -9.35 -14.55 16.56
CA ARG A 5 -8.54 -13.53 15.88
C ARG A 5 -9.24 -12.18 15.80
N LEU A 6 -8.44 -11.12 15.65
CA LEU A 6 -8.88 -9.73 15.56
C LEU A 6 -8.71 -9.22 14.12
N ALA A 7 -9.71 -8.50 13.65
CA ALA A 7 -9.67 -7.76 12.40
C ALA A 7 -10.60 -6.54 12.55
N ILE A 8 -10.33 -5.47 11.82
CA ILE A 8 -11.17 -4.27 11.81
C ILE A 8 -12.35 -4.51 10.86
N CYS A 9 -13.56 -4.41 11.39
CA CYS A 9 -14.80 -4.74 10.68
C CYS A 9 -15.93 -3.72 10.98
N PRO A 10 -16.63 -3.21 9.96
CA PRO A 10 -16.38 -3.39 8.52
C PRO A 10 -15.16 -2.59 8.04
N ALA A 11 -14.58 -2.98 6.90
CA ALA A 11 -13.45 -2.26 6.30
C ALA A 11 -13.57 -2.14 4.77
N THR A 12 -12.88 -1.16 4.21
CA THR A 12 -12.71 -0.97 2.76
C THR A 12 -11.23 -1.04 2.39
N SER A 13 -10.94 -1.34 1.13
CA SER A 13 -9.64 -1.02 0.53
C SER A 13 -9.83 0.29 -0.23
N PRO A 14 -9.12 1.38 0.12
CA PRO A 14 -9.42 2.71 -0.40
C PRO A 14 -9.65 2.74 -1.90
N GLU A 15 -10.84 3.21 -2.28
CA GLU A 15 -11.28 3.48 -3.65
C GLU A 15 -11.35 2.27 -4.59
N ASN A 16 -10.97 1.08 -4.12
CA ASN A 16 -11.02 -0.16 -4.90
C ASN A 16 -12.31 -0.95 -4.62
N HIS A 17 -12.78 -1.67 -5.64
CA HIS A 17 -13.98 -2.49 -5.58
C HIS A 17 -13.70 -3.90 -6.07
N PHE A 18 -14.37 -4.87 -5.45
CA PHE A 18 -14.40 -6.25 -5.86
C PHE A 18 -15.81 -6.65 -6.33
N VAL A 19 -15.92 -7.77 -7.04
CA VAL A 19 -17.18 -8.32 -7.51
C VAL A 19 -17.72 -9.32 -6.48
N PHE A 20 -18.92 -9.08 -5.99
CA PHE A 20 -19.67 -10.01 -5.15
C PHE A 20 -21.12 -10.07 -5.60
N GLU A 21 -21.65 -11.29 -5.80
CA GLU A 21 -23.01 -11.51 -6.32
C GLU A 21 -23.33 -10.67 -7.58
N ASN A 22 -22.38 -10.61 -8.52
CA ASN A 22 -22.45 -9.83 -9.78
C ASN A 22 -22.58 -8.30 -9.58
N LYS A 23 -22.15 -7.77 -8.43
CA LYS A 23 -22.14 -6.32 -8.16
C LYS A 23 -20.75 -5.88 -7.70
N ALA A 24 -20.39 -4.65 -8.04
CA ALA A 24 -19.22 -3.98 -7.48
C ALA A 24 -19.50 -3.60 -6.01
N VAL A 25 -18.63 -4.02 -5.11
CA VAL A 25 -18.72 -3.80 -3.66
C VAL A 25 -17.38 -3.27 -3.15
N SER A 26 -17.41 -2.31 -2.23
CA SER A 26 -16.21 -1.71 -1.62
C SER A 26 -15.94 -2.19 -0.20
N THR A 27 -16.97 -2.67 0.51
CA THR A 27 -16.89 -3.08 1.91
C THR A 27 -16.73 -4.59 2.04
N ALA A 28 -15.70 -5.01 2.76
CA ALA A 28 -15.45 -6.40 3.15
C ALA A 28 -15.53 -6.54 4.68
N PRO A 29 -15.63 -7.78 5.21
CA PRO A 29 -15.48 -8.04 6.63
C PRO A 29 -14.19 -7.44 7.21
N TYR A 30 -13.07 -7.54 6.50
CA TYR A 30 -11.82 -6.84 6.81
C TYR A 30 -10.97 -6.68 5.54
N THR A 31 -9.99 -5.79 5.57
CA THR A 31 -9.05 -5.56 4.46
C THR A 31 -7.62 -5.53 4.97
N ALA A 32 -6.69 -5.97 4.13
CA ALA A 32 -5.29 -6.08 4.51
C ALA A 32 -4.72 -4.72 4.96
N MET A 33 -5.09 -3.62 4.28
CA MET A 33 -4.58 -2.28 4.64
C MET A 33 -4.96 -1.88 6.06
N VAL A 34 -6.24 -2.00 6.42
CA VAL A 34 -6.75 -1.49 7.71
C VAL A 34 -6.17 -2.31 8.86
N ASP A 35 -6.07 -3.63 8.68
CA ASP A 35 -5.45 -4.51 9.68
C ASP A 35 -3.94 -4.24 9.81
N GLN A 36 -3.23 -3.95 8.72
CA GLN A 36 -1.83 -3.55 8.78
C GLN A 36 -1.64 -2.20 9.49
N ILE A 37 -2.52 -1.22 9.28
CA ILE A 37 -2.50 0.06 10.01
C ILE A 37 -2.74 -0.16 11.51
N ALA A 38 -3.69 -1.02 11.87
CA ALA A 38 -3.94 -1.37 13.27
C ALA A 38 -2.72 -2.06 13.89
N LEU A 39 -2.09 -2.99 13.16
CA LEU A 39 -0.88 -3.66 13.62
C LEU A 39 0.30 -2.69 13.80
N ASP A 40 0.56 -1.79 12.84
CA ASP A 40 1.61 -0.76 12.97
C ASP A 40 1.35 0.15 14.17
N THR A 41 0.08 0.50 14.41
CA THR A 41 -0.32 1.29 15.59
C THR A 41 0.02 0.54 16.89
N PHE A 42 -0.26 -0.76 16.96
CA PHE A 42 0.09 -1.58 18.13
C PHE A 42 1.60 -1.75 18.30
N GLU A 43 2.34 -2.09 17.23
CA GLU A 43 3.81 -2.21 17.29
C GLU A 43 4.49 -0.89 17.69
N THR A 44 3.99 0.23 17.16
CA THR A 44 4.45 1.56 17.54
C THR A 44 4.15 1.88 19.00
N THR A 45 2.96 1.54 19.49
CA THR A 45 2.61 1.70 20.90
C THR A 45 3.53 0.88 21.80
N ILE A 46 3.81 -0.38 21.45
CA ILE A 46 4.72 -1.26 22.20
C ILE A 46 6.12 -0.64 22.26
N ARG A 47 6.67 -0.21 21.10
CA ARG A 47 8.00 0.43 21.04
C ARG A 47 8.10 1.69 21.89
N ILE A 48 7.10 2.56 21.82
CA ILE A 48 7.09 3.83 22.57
C ILE A 48 6.96 3.55 24.08
N THR A 49 6.01 2.69 24.47
CA THR A 49 5.80 2.37 25.90
C THR A 49 7.00 1.67 26.52
N GLU A 50 7.70 0.82 25.78
CA GLU A 50 8.97 0.22 26.20
C GLU A 50 10.08 1.26 26.34
N LEU A 51 10.22 2.19 25.40
CA LEU A 51 11.27 3.22 25.45
C LEU A 51 11.13 4.17 26.65
N PHE A 52 9.90 4.41 27.11
CA PHE A 52 9.61 5.33 28.21
C PHE A 52 9.29 4.63 29.54
N ASP A 53 9.49 3.31 29.63
CA ASP A 53 9.18 2.51 30.82
C ASP A 53 7.75 2.79 31.35
N GLU A 54 6.78 2.80 30.44
CA GLU A 54 5.39 3.15 30.72
C GLU A 54 4.66 2.01 31.46
N GLU A 55 3.96 2.31 32.57
CA GLU A 55 3.41 1.31 33.50
C GLU A 55 1.86 1.20 33.52
N SER A 56 1.12 1.86 32.61
CA SER A 56 -0.36 1.85 32.58
C SER A 56 -0.99 0.51 32.16
N GLY A 57 -0.18 -0.47 31.78
CA GLY A 57 -0.63 -1.72 31.17
C GLY A 57 -1.04 -1.58 29.69
N LEU A 58 -0.82 -0.41 29.08
CA LEU A 58 -1.07 -0.19 27.65
C LEU A 58 -0.24 -1.12 26.77
N ARG A 59 1.05 -1.31 27.11
CA ARG A 59 1.96 -2.24 26.44
C ARG A 59 1.38 -3.66 26.37
N GLU A 60 1.00 -4.22 27.52
CA GLU A 60 0.44 -5.58 27.61
C GLU A 60 -0.83 -5.75 26.76
N ARG A 61 -1.71 -4.72 26.75
CA ARG A 61 -2.91 -4.73 25.93
C ARG A 61 -2.59 -4.69 24.42
N ALA A 62 -1.61 -3.89 24.02
CA ALA A 62 -1.17 -3.79 22.63
C ALA A 62 -0.51 -5.10 22.17
N GLU A 63 0.35 -5.72 22.98
CA GLU A 63 0.98 -7.02 22.69
C GLU A 63 -0.08 -8.12 22.49
N LYS A 64 -1.07 -8.20 23.39
CA LYS A 64 -2.18 -9.15 23.27
C LYS A 64 -3.03 -8.92 22.03
N ALA A 65 -3.25 -7.67 21.63
CA ALA A 65 -4.01 -7.34 20.43
C ALA A 65 -3.23 -7.69 19.16
N ALA A 66 -1.97 -7.24 19.07
CA ALA A 66 -1.09 -7.51 17.93
C ALA A 66 -0.93 -9.01 17.67
N ALA A 67 -0.71 -9.82 18.71
CA ALA A 67 -0.56 -11.27 18.59
C ALA A 67 -1.82 -11.99 18.06
N ARG A 68 -2.99 -11.33 18.12
CA ARG A 68 -4.28 -11.89 17.66
C ARG A 68 -4.75 -11.32 16.34
N MET A 69 -4.10 -10.29 15.79
CA MET A 69 -4.46 -9.71 14.49
C MET A 69 -4.46 -10.79 13.41
N GLU A 70 -5.41 -10.74 12.47
CA GLU A 70 -5.42 -11.60 11.29
C GLU A 70 -4.09 -11.48 10.52
N PRO A 71 -3.49 -12.60 10.07
CA PRO A 71 -2.23 -12.54 9.36
C PRO A 71 -2.51 -12.16 7.92
N LEU A 72 -1.50 -11.61 7.26
CA LEU A 72 -1.52 -11.45 5.82
C LEU A 72 -1.63 -12.82 5.14
N LYS A 73 -2.42 -12.86 4.07
CA LYS A 73 -2.72 -14.08 3.31
C LYS A 73 -2.23 -13.94 1.88
N ILE A 74 -1.70 -15.03 1.34
CA ILE A 74 -1.29 -15.15 -0.06
C ILE A 74 -2.40 -15.89 -0.79
N GLY A 75 -2.86 -15.33 -1.90
CA GLY A 75 -3.85 -15.95 -2.77
C GLY A 75 -3.27 -17.08 -3.63
N GLU A 76 -4.15 -17.81 -4.30
CA GLU A 76 -3.84 -18.90 -5.21
C GLU A 76 -2.97 -18.46 -6.40
N ASP A 77 -3.09 -17.19 -6.81
CA ASP A 77 -2.27 -16.59 -7.87
C ASP A 77 -0.93 -16.01 -7.38
N GLY A 78 -0.60 -16.24 -6.10
CA GLY A 78 0.66 -15.81 -5.48
C GLY A 78 0.67 -14.35 -5.02
N ARG A 79 -0.40 -13.57 -5.24
CA ARG A 79 -0.49 -12.18 -4.79
C ARG A 79 -0.87 -12.09 -3.31
N LEU A 80 -0.49 -10.99 -2.66
CA LEU A 80 -1.03 -10.66 -1.35
C LEU A 80 -2.52 -10.32 -1.47
N LEU A 81 -3.37 -10.95 -0.65
CA LEU A 81 -4.80 -10.66 -0.66
C LEU A 81 -5.08 -9.24 -0.18
N GLU A 82 -5.94 -8.52 -0.91
CA GLU A 82 -6.35 -7.15 -0.56
C GLU A 82 -7.52 -7.11 0.43
N TRP A 83 -8.42 -8.10 0.34
CA TRP A 83 -9.59 -8.27 1.20
C TRP A 83 -9.50 -9.55 2.03
N ASP A 84 -10.56 -9.87 2.79
CA ASP A 84 -10.64 -11.02 3.70
C ASP A 84 -10.44 -12.39 3.03
N LYS A 85 -10.73 -12.45 1.74
CA LYS A 85 -10.58 -13.61 0.86
C LYS A 85 -10.41 -13.14 -0.58
N GLU A 86 -10.26 -14.10 -1.48
CA GLU A 86 -10.22 -13.83 -2.90
C GLU A 86 -11.57 -13.38 -3.44
N TYR A 87 -11.53 -12.32 -4.25
CA TYR A 87 -12.66 -11.85 -5.02
C TYR A 87 -12.19 -11.48 -6.43
N PRO A 88 -13.06 -11.60 -7.44
CA PRO A 88 -12.78 -11.00 -8.74
C PRO A 88 -12.68 -9.48 -8.61
N GLU A 89 -11.65 -8.90 -9.20
CA GLU A 89 -11.39 -7.45 -9.14
C GLU A 89 -12.18 -6.71 -10.23
N THR A 90 -12.68 -5.52 -9.90
CA THR A 90 -13.34 -4.65 -10.90
C THR A 90 -12.33 -3.86 -11.74
N GLU A 91 -11.18 -3.50 -11.14
CA GLU A 91 -10.10 -2.74 -11.77
C GLU A 91 -8.74 -3.37 -11.38
N PRO A 92 -8.24 -4.41 -12.08
CA PRO A 92 -6.98 -5.08 -11.71
C PRO A 92 -5.75 -4.15 -11.65
N HIS A 93 -5.74 -3.12 -12.51
CA HIS A 93 -4.69 -2.10 -12.59
C HIS A 93 -5.01 -0.83 -11.77
N HIS A 94 -5.81 -0.97 -10.70
CA HIS A 94 -6.21 0.15 -9.85
C HIS A 94 -5.00 0.94 -9.35
N ARG A 95 -5.12 2.28 -9.31
CA ARG A 95 -4.02 3.19 -8.92
C ARG A 95 -3.57 3.02 -7.47
N HIS A 96 -4.43 2.54 -6.57
CA HIS A 96 -4.03 2.23 -5.19
C HIS A 96 -3.44 0.82 -5.06
N CYS A 97 -2.37 0.74 -4.26
CA CYS A 97 -1.76 -0.52 -3.81
C CYS A 97 -1.94 -0.67 -2.29
N SER A 98 -3.15 -0.35 -1.79
CA SER A 98 -3.49 -0.19 -0.38
C SER A 98 -3.06 -1.37 0.51
N HIS A 99 -3.23 -2.59 0.02
CA HIS A 99 -2.84 -3.81 0.73
C HIS A 99 -1.32 -3.97 0.90
N LEU A 100 -0.51 -3.17 0.22
CA LEU A 100 0.95 -3.14 0.37
C LEU A 100 1.45 -2.08 1.36
N TYR A 101 0.56 -1.46 2.15
CA TYR A 101 0.93 -0.49 3.19
C TYR A 101 2.02 -1.02 4.15
N GLY A 102 1.94 -2.29 4.54
CA GLY A 102 2.94 -2.95 5.39
C GLY A 102 4.30 -3.15 4.73
N LEU A 103 4.39 -3.11 3.40
CA LEU A 103 5.66 -3.09 2.70
C LEU A 103 6.27 -1.67 2.72
N TYR A 104 5.47 -0.66 2.37
CA TYR A 104 5.82 0.75 2.49
C TYR A 104 4.56 1.60 2.70
N PRO A 105 4.51 2.47 3.72
CA PRO A 105 5.64 2.93 4.54
C PRO A 105 5.89 2.15 5.85
N ALA A 106 5.01 1.22 6.25
CA ALA A 106 5.03 0.72 7.64
C ALA A 106 6.14 -0.30 7.97
N GLN A 107 6.77 -0.93 6.95
CA GLN A 107 7.87 -1.90 7.14
C GLN A 107 7.53 -3.09 8.05
N LEU A 108 6.28 -3.54 8.02
CA LEU A 108 5.76 -4.71 8.72
C LEU A 108 6.10 -6.02 7.99
N ILE A 109 6.20 -5.98 6.65
CA ILE A 109 6.41 -7.18 5.82
C ILE A 109 7.90 -7.47 5.70
N ARG A 110 8.37 -8.53 6.37
CA ARG A 110 9.77 -8.99 6.36
C ARG A 110 9.95 -10.45 5.94
N ASP A 111 8.86 -11.22 5.97
CA ASP A 111 8.85 -12.61 5.56
C ASP A 111 9.13 -12.74 4.05
N PRO A 112 10.08 -13.59 3.61
CA PRO A 112 10.42 -13.72 2.19
C PRO A 112 9.25 -14.12 1.28
N ALA A 113 8.32 -14.96 1.75
CA ALA A 113 7.18 -15.37 0.95
C ALA A 113 6.16 -14.23 0.80
N LEU A 114 5.95 -13.42 1.84
CA LEU A 114 5.14 -12.21 1.75
C LEU A 114 5.80 -11.11 0.90
N LEU A 115 7.13 -11.00 0.92
CA LEU A 115 7.84 -10.06 0.03
C LEU A 115 7.67 -10.45 -1.44
N GLU A 116 7.73 -11.75 -1.75
CA GLU A 116 7.46 -12.24 -3.10
C GLU A 116 5.99 -12.02 -3.49
N SER A 117 5.03 -12.21 -2.58
CA SER A 117 3.62 -11.95 -2.89
C SER A 117 3.33 -10.45 -3.12
N CYS A 118 4.05 -9.55 -2.43
CA CYS A 118 4.01 -8.12 -2.72
C CYS A 118 4.54 -7.80 -4.12
N ARG A 119 5.63 -8.45 -4.55
CA ARG A 119 6.15 -8.34 -5.92
C ARG A 119 5.12 -8.78 -6.95
N GLN A 120 4.46 -9.92 -6.74
CA GLN A 120 3.39 -10.39 -7.63
C GLN A 120 2.21 -9.41 -7.67
N SER A 121 1.83 -8.83 -6.52
CA SER A 121 0.80 -7.79 -6.48
C SER A 121 1.19 -6.53 -7.28
N LEU A 122 2.44 -6.07 -7.18
CA LEU A 122 2.93 -4.92 -7.95
C LEU A 122 2.93 -5.20 -9.46
N LEU A 123 3.41 -6.38 -9.87
CA LEU A 123 3.39 -6.80 -11.28
C LEU A 123 1.97 -6.83 -11.84
N ALA A 124 1.00 -7.36 -11.07
CA ALA A 124 -0.39 -7.42 -11.49
C ALA A 124 -1.05 -6.03 -11.54
N ARG A 125 -0.73 -5.14 -10.59
CA ARG A 125 -1.17 -3.73 -10.63
C ARG A 125 -0.60 -2.98 -11.81
N GLY A 126 0.59 -3.35 -12.26
CA GLY A 126 1.31 -2.71 -13.35
C GLY A 126 1.91 -1.36 -12.95
N ASP A 127 2.62 -0.74 -13.89
CA ASP A 127 3.48 0.41 -13.64
C ASP A 127 2.88 1.74 -14.10
N ASP A 128 1.57 1.81 -14.32
CA ASP A 128 0.87 3.04 -14.68
C ASP A 128 0.09 3.60 -13.49
N GLY A 129 -0.39 4.84 -13.62
CA GLY A 129 -1.17 5.50 -12.58
C GLY A 129 -0.99 7.01 -12.59
N THR A 130 -1.55 7.63 -11.57
CA THR A 130 -1.42 9.06 -11.27
C THR A 130 -0.03 9.36 -10.72
N GLY A 131 0.35 10.64 -10.64
CA GLY A 131 1.67 11.02 -10.12
C GLY A 131 1.98 10.48 -8.71
N TRP A 132 1.02 10.50 -7.78
CA TRP A 132 1.23 9.87 -6.47
C TRP A 132 1.33 8.35 -6.52
N SER A 133 0.62 7.70 -7.45
CA SER A 133 0.63 6.24 -7.59
C SER A 133 1.98 5.76 -8.09
N LEU A 134 2.51 6.43 -9.12
CA LEU A 134 3.88 6.20 -9.61
C LEU A 134 4.90 6.42 -8.50
N ALA A 135 4.82 7.55 -7.78
CA ALA A 135 5.71 7.85 -6.66
C ALA A 135 5.67 6.79 -5.55
N TRP A 136 4.49 6.31 -5.17
CA TRP A 136 4.36 5.25 -4.17
C TRP A 136 4.92 3.92 -4.67
N LYS A 137 4.68 3.57 -5.95
CA LYS A 137 5.27 2.37 -6.57
C LYS A 137 6.79 2.42 -6.61
N ILE A 138 7.42 3.59 -6.81
CA ILE A 138 8.89 3.74 -6.67
C ILE A 138 9.34 3.29 -5.28
N CYS A 139 8.67 3.75 -4.22
CA CYS A 139 9.00 3.33 -2.85
C CYS A 139 8.78 1.83 -2.64
N LEU A 140 7.67 1.28 -3.14
CA LEU A 140 7.34 -0.14 -2.99
C LEU A 140 8.36 -1.05 -3.69
N TRP A 141 8.73 -0.73 -4.93
CA TRP A 141 9.78 -1.46 -5.67
C TRP A 141 11.16 -1.32 -5.01
N ALA A 142 11.49 -0.14 -4.48
CA ALA A 142 12.70 0.06 -3.70
C ALA A 142 12.71 -0.82 -2.44
N SER A 143 11.60 -0.94 -1.71
CA SER A 143 11.51 -1.77 -0.50
C SER A 143 11.79 -3.25 -0.76
N ILE A 144 11.44 -3.79 -1.93
CA ILE A 144 11.75 -5.17 -2.35
C ILE A 144 13.06 -5.28 -3.15
N LYS A 145 13.91 -4.26 -3.09
CA LYS A 145 15.26 -4.19 -3.69
C LYS A 145 15.27 -4.37 -5.21
N ASP A 146 14.21 -3.97 -5.89
CA ASP A 146 14.16 -3.95 -7.35
C ASP A 146 14.43 -2.54 -7.89
N GLY A 147 15.72 -2.21 -7.98
CA GLY A 147 16.18 -0.90 -8.46
C GLY A 147 15.82 -0.63 -9.91
N ASP A 148 15.75 -1.66 -10.76
CA ASP A 148 15.46 -1.52 -12.18
C ASP A 148 14.00 -1.15 -12.43
N HIS A 149 13.04 -1.82 -11.75
CA HIS A 149 11.63 -1.43 -11.81
C HIS A 149 11.41 -0.03 -11.22
N ALA A 150 12.00 0.26 -10.06
CA ALA A 150 11.91 1.59 -9.44
C ALA A 150 12.44 2.70 -10.37
N PHE A 151 13.57 2.44 -11.06
CA PHE A 151 14.13 3.37 -12.04
C PHE A 151 13.24 3.53 -13.29
N SER A 152 12.57 2.47 -13.71
CA SER A 152 11.60 2.54 -14.82
C SER A 152 10.45 3.50 -14.50
N LEU A 153 9.95 3.48 -13.25
CA LEU A 153 8.89 4.36 -12.77
C LEU A 153 9.35 5.81 -12.60
N ILE A 154 10.62 6.05 -12.24
CA ILE A 154 11.21 7.40 -12.25
C ILE A 154 11.06 8.05 -13.62
N ARG A 155 11.31 7.28 -14.70
CA ARG A 155 11.14 7.79 -16.07
C ARG A 155 9.69 8.14 -16.38
N LYS A 156 8.74 7.34 -15.89
CA LYS A 156 7.31 7.63 -16.02
C LYS A 156 6.88 8.86 -15.22
N GLN A 157 7.38 9.03 -13.99
CA GLN A 157 7.10 10.20 -13.16
C GLN A 157 7.57 11.50 -13.83
N LEU A 158 8.68 11.45 -14.57
CA LEU A 158 9.26 12.58 -15.30
C LEU A 158 8.68 12.76 -16.72
N HIS A 159 7.61 12.03 -17.07
CA HIS A 159 6.88 12.25 -18.32
C HIS A 159 6.23 13.64 -18.32
N PHE A 160 6.44 14.41 -19.40
CA PHE A 160 5.90 15.75 -19.52
C PHE A 160 4.39 15.73 -19.81
N VAL A 161 3.60 16.23 -18.87
CA VAL A 161 2.14 16.36 -19.01
C VAL A 161 1.79 17.76 -19.54
N THR A 162 1.15 17.81 -20.70
CA THR A 162 0.82 19.06 -21.42
C THR A 162 -0.53 19.65 -21.05
N ASP A 163 -1.52 18.81 -20.74
CA ASP A 163 -2.88 19.25 -20.39
C ASP A 163 -3.10 19.17 -18.87
N PRO A 164 -3.18 20.31 -18.16
CA PRO A 164 -3.43 20.33 -16.73
C PRO A 164 -4.87 19.95 -16.36
N ASN A 165 -5.79 19.93 -17.33
CA ASN A 165 -7.20 19.65 -17.11
C ASN A 165 -7.63 18.26 -17.62
N ALA A 166 -6.68 17.43 -18.07
CA ALA A 166 -6.97 16.06 -18.47
C ALA A 166 -7.63 15.30 -17.31
N ALA A 167 -8.73 14.62 -17.59
CA ALA A 167 -9.42 13.80 -16.60
C ALA A 167 -8.75 12.42 -16.48
N TYR A 168 -8.83 11.81 -15.29
CA TYR A 168 -8.49 10.39 -15.14
C TYR A 168 -9.45 9.50 -15.97
N PRO A 169 -8.98 8.45 -16.65
CA PRO A 169 -7.62 7.93 -16.69
C PRO A 169 -6.71 8.64 -17.71
N SER A 170 -5.86 9.53 -17.20
CA SER A 170 -4.76 10.17 -17.93
C SER A 170 -3.47 9.81 -17.19
N PRO A 171 -2.35 9.53 -17.88
CA PRO A 171 -1.11 9.19 -17.22
C PRO A 171 -0.65 10.35 -16.33
N GLY A 172 -0.20 9.99 -15.12
CA GLY A 172 0.51 10.92 -14.25
C GLY A 172 1.86 11.31 -14.83
N GLY A 173 2.51 12.28 -14.19
CA GLY A 173 3.83 12.72 -14.60
C GLY A 173 4.20 14.05 -13.97
N THR A 174 4.78 14.92 -14.78
CA THR A 174 5.33 16.19 -14.33
C THR A 174 5.01 17.31 -15.33
N TYR A 175 4.63 18.48 -14.84
CA TYR A 175 4.45 19.69 -15.65
C TYR A 175 5.79 20.38 -15.97
N ALA A 176 5.76 21.39 -16.84
CA ALA A 176 6.95 22.20 -17.18
C ALA A 176 7.60 22.87 -15.95
N SER A 177 6.82 23.11 -14.89
CA SER A 177 7.28 23.67 -13.61
C SER A 177 7.95 22.64 -12.68
N LEU A 178 8.08 21.38 -13.11
CA LEU A 178 8.48 20.24 -12.29
C LEU A 178 7.49 19.86 -11.17
N LEU A 179 6.32 20.48 -11.13
CA LEU A 179 5.23 20.06 -10.25
C LEU A 179 4.60 18.76 -10.77
N CYS A 180 4.28 17.86 -9.84
CA CYS A 180 3.66 16.58 -10.13
C CYS A 180 2.25 16.78 -10.70
N ALA A 181 1.95 16.00 -11.73
CA ALA A 181 0.65 15.91 -12.36
C ALA A 181 -0.06 14.65 -11.88
N HIS A 182 -1.23 14.81 -11.25
CA HIS A 182 -2.19 13.72 -11.12
C HIS A 182 -2.70 13.29 -12.50
N PRO A 183 -3.11 14.20 -13.43
CA PRO A 183 -3.50 15.63 -13.32
C PRO A 183 -4.87 15.88 -12.64
N PRO A 184 -5.14 17.08 -12.08
CA PRO A 184 -4.33 18.32 -12.13
C PRO A 184 -3.12 18.28 -11.16
N PHE A 185 -2.50 19.42 -10.85
CA PHE A 185 -1.41 19.50 -9.88
C PHE A 185 -1.77 18.84 -8.54
N GLN A 186 -0.93 17.89 -8.12
CA GLN A 186 -0.95 17.31 -6.77
C GLN A 186 0.48 17.13 -6.27
N ILE A 187 0.77 17.65 -5.08
CA ILE A 187 2.13 17.77 -4.55
C ILE A 187 2.68 16.45 -3.98
N ASP A 188 1.80 15.51 -3.65
CA ASP A 188 2.12 14.18 -3.14
C ASP A 188 3.16 13.45 -3.99
N GLY A 189 3.05 13.45 -5.32
CA GLY A 189 4.01 12.79 -6.19
C GLY A 189 5.40 13.44 -6.16
N ASN A 190 5.54 14.74 -5.90
CA ASN A 190 6.86 15.37 -5.72
C ASN A 190 7.55 14.86 -4.44
N PHE A 191 6.81 14.79 -3.33
CA PHE A 191 7.34 14.30 -2.07
C PHE A 191 7.61 12.80 -2.10
N GLY A 192 6.67 12.02 -2.64
CA GLY A 192 6.82 10.58 -2.83
C GLY A 192 8.01 10.23 -3.72
N PHE A 193 8.22 10.98 -4.82
CA PHE A 193 9.38 10.78 -5.68
C PHE A 193 10.71 10.96 -4.93
N THR A 194 10.79 12.02 -4.10
CA THR A 194 11.98 12.28 -3.28
C THR A 194 12.21 11.15 -2.27
N ALA A 195 11.16 10.67 -1.61
CA ALA A 195 11.23 9.55 -0.69
C ALA A 195 11.65 8.25 -1.39
N GLY A 196 11.11 7.98 -2.57
CA GLY A 196 11.44 6.82 -3.39
C GLY A 196 12.91 6.82 -3.81
N LEU A 197 13.42 7.96 -4.28
CA LEU A 197 14.85 8.12 -4.58
C LEU A 197 15.74 7.84 -3.37
N ALA A 198 15.39 8.38 -2.20
CA ALA A 198 16.14 8.10 -0.98
C ALA A 198 16.11 6.60 -0.64
N ALA A 199 14.94 5.97 -0.70
CA ALA A 199 14.76 4.54 -0.44
C ALA A 199 15.50 3.64 -1.44
N MET A 200 15.71 4.07 -2.68
CA MET A 200 16.54 3.32 -3.65
C MET A 200 18.02 3.31 -3.25
N LEU A 201 18.49 4.35 -2.56
CA LEU A 201 19.90 4.53 -2.23
C LEU A 201 20.24 4.05 -0.81
N LEU A 202 19.30 4.17 0.13
CA LEU A 202 19.49 3.82 1.53
C LEU A 202 18.16 3.37 2.17
N GLN A 203 18.20 2.27 2.92
CA GLN A 203 17.09 1.74 3.71
C GLN A 203 17.59 1.23 5.06
#